data_AF-A0A6J1MAS0-F1
#
_entry.id   AF-A0A6J1MAS0-F1
#
_cell.length_a   1.000
_cell.length_b   1.000
_cell.length_c   1.000
_cell.angle_alpha   90.00
_cell.angle_beta   90.00
_cell.angle_gamma   90.00
#
_symmetry.space_group_name_H-M   'P 1'
#
loop_
_entity.id
_entity.type
_entity.pdbx_description
1 polymer ?
#
loop_
_entity_poly.entity_id
_entity_poly.type
_entity_poly.pdbx_seq_one_letter_code
_entity_poly.pdbx_strand_id
1 'polypeptide(L)'
;MSESASVSPFPPPPPPAITNSCRTFSEKDSVTIAAVRITTNDECSWATDYPDLQKGCFLSRVCQYTQPKRCQYTIISSILQIGPTCGLTALSMLLNGQTTATELLADASTQKYTKNGEMFSALYLFELVKKHINSPLECQFHEGSLDCDKIKDQLYAGACLLVPYPFSNNILPTYSFML
;
A
#
# COMPACT_ATOMS: atom_id res chain seq x y z
N MET A 1 -36.64 7.79 -31.36
CA MET A 1 -35.17 7.93 -31.27
C MET A 1 -34.92 8.97 -30.20
N SER A 2 -34.51 8.54 -29.00
CA SER A 2 -34.26 9.43 -27.87
C SER A 2 -32.81 9.27 -27.45
N GLU A 3 -32.05 10.34 -27.67
CA GLU A 3 -30.62 10.46 -27.41
C GLU A 3 -30.41 10.68 -25.90
N SER A 4 -29.76 9.73 -25.24
CA SER A 4 -29.41 9.83 -23.82
C SER A 4 -28.06 10.55 -23.70
N ALA A 5 -28.08 11.81 -23.26
CA ALA A 5 -26.86 12.57 -23.00
C ALA A 5 -26.10 11.99 -21.80
N SER A 6 -24.89 11.50 -22.04
CA SER A 6 -23.93 11.06 -21.03
C SER A 6 -23.42 12.27 -20.24
N VAL A 7 -23.81 12.40 -18.97
CA VAL A 7 -23.29 13.43 -18.06
C VAL A 7 -21.94 12.98 -17.52
N SER A 8 -20.87 13.69 -17.90
CA SER A 8 -19.52 13.49 -17.37
C SER A 8 -19.48 13.74 -15.85
N PRO A 9 -18.72 12.96 -15.06
CA PRO A 9 -18.58 13.21 -13.64
C PRO A 9 -17.86 14.55 -13.41
N PHE A 10 -18.41 15.36 -12.50
CA PHE A 10 -17.82 16.64 -12.11
C PHE A 10 -16.44 16.44 -11.48
N PRO A 11 -15.45 17.30 -11.79
CA PRO A 11 -14.16 17.26 -11.12
C PRO A 11 -14.31 17.55 -9.62
N PRO A 12 -13.45 16.98 -8.77
CA PRO A 12 -13.46 17.28 -7.34
C PRO A 12 -13.17 18.78 -7.10
N PRO A 13 -13.73 19.35 -6.03
CA PRO A 13 -13.52 20.74 -5.69
C PRO A 13 -12.02 21.03 -5.46
N PRO A 14 -11.54 22.23 -5.86
CA PRO A 14 -10.16 22.61 -5.64
C PRO A 14 -9.84 22.62 -4.13
N PRO A 15 -8.63 22.18 -3.74
CA PRO A 15 -8.21 22.23 -2.34
C PRO A 15 -8.19 23.68 -1.84
N PRO A 16 -8.51 23.91 -0.56
CA PRO A 16 -8.47 25.23 0.04
C PRO A 16 -7.07 25.83 -0.05
N ALA A 17 -6.99 27.14 -0.33
CA ALA A 17 -5.74 27.87 -0.42
C ALA A 17 -4.99 27.80 0.92
N ILE A 18 -3.78 27.22 0.89
CA ILE A 18 -2.89 27.16 2.05
C ILE A 18 -2.32 28.57 2.24
N THR A 19 -2.71 29.23 3.33
CA THR A 19 -2.05 30.43 3.81
C THR A 19 -0.66 30.05 4.31
N ASN A 20 0.37 30.58 3.65
CA ASN A 20 1.76 30.38 4.01
C ASN A 20 2.02 30.77 5.48
N SER A 21 2.32 29.77 6.31
CA SER A 21 3.14 29.97 7.49
C SER A 21 4.40 29.14 7.31
N CYS A 22 5.45 29.78 6.79
CA CYS A 22 6.79 29.22 6.76
C CYS A 22 7.18 28.81 8.19
N ARG A 23 7.23 27.51 8.46
CA ARG A 23 8.00 26.98 9.59
C ARG A 23 9.33 26.52 9.03
N THR A 24 10.37 27.24 9.39
CA THR A 24 11.77 26.91 9.18
C THR A 24 12.01 25.47 9.62
N PHE A 25 12.58 24.65 8.73
CA PHE A 25 13.08 23.32 9.05
C PHE A 25 14.13 23.45 10.14
N SER A 26 13.87 22.89 11.31
CA SER A 26 14.90 22.61 12.30
C SER A 26 15.27 21.15 12.19
N GLU A 27 16.53 20.92 11.88
CA GLU A 27 17.18 19.64 11.64
C GLU A 27 17.34 18.87 12.96
N LYS A 28 16.25 18.32 13.51
CA LYS A 28 16.29 17.37 14.64
C LYS A 28 14.93 16.75 14.92
N ASP A 29 14.52 15.77 14.12
CA ASP A 29 13.46 14.84 14.53
C ASP A 29 13.79 13.44 14.01
N SER A 30 14.87 12.88 14.53
CA SER A 30 14.95 11.43 14.68
C SER A 30 13.93 11.04 15.75
N VAL A 31 12.67 10.90 15.35
CA VAL A 31 11.64 10.35 16.23
C VAL A 31 11.96 8.87 16.41
N THR A 32 12.67 8.56 17.48
CA THR A 32 12.73 7.19 18.00
C THR A 32 11.32 6.85 18.46
N ILE A 33 10.52 6.25 17.58
CA ILE A 33 9.23 5.68 17.98
C ILE A 33 9.57 4.55 18.93
N ALA A 34 9.53 4.83 20.23
CA ALA A 34 9.55 3.79 21.24
C ALA A 34 8.41 2.84 20.89
N ALA A 35 8.74 1.57 20.60
CA ALA A 35 7.76 0.54 20.32
C ALA A 35 6.74 0.55 21.44
N VAL A 36 5.51 0.98 21.13
CA VAL A 36 4.39 0.93 22.07
C VAL A 36 4.16 -0.55 22.33
N ARG A 37 4.74 -1.06 23.41
CA ARG A 37 4.44 -2.40 23.90
C ARG A 37 3.00 -2.37 24.33
N ILE A 38 2.14 -3.02 23.54
CA ILE A 38 0.74 -3.23 23.91
C ILE A 38 0.78 -4.17 25.13
N THR A 39 0.75 -3.60 26.33
CA THR A 39 0.53 -4.36 27.58
C THR A 39 -0.96 -4.58 27.73
N THR A 40 -1.50 -5.48 26.92
CA THR A 40 -2.87 -5.97 27.07
C THR A 40 -2.88 -7.20 27.96
N ASN A 41 -3.99 -7.42 28.64
CA ASN A 41 -4.27 -8.56 29.53
C ASN A 41 -4.11 -9.90 28.78
N ASP A 42 -2.88 -10.33 28.52
CA ASP A 42 -2.46 -11.48 27.71
C ASP A 42 -2.93 -11.50 26.23
N GLU A 43 -3.74 -10.53 25.78
CA GLU A 43 -4.19 -10.45 24.39
C GLU A 43 -3.00 -10.26 23.43
N CYS A 44 -2.93 -11.10 22.39
CA CYS A 44 -1.90 -11.11 21.36
C CYS A 44 -0.47 -11.26 21.91
N SER A 45 -0.31 -11.76 23.15
CA SER A 45 0.99 -11.98 23.80
C SER A 45 1.88 -12.95 23.03
N TRP A 46 1.29 -13.89 22.28
CA TRP A 46 2.01 -14.81 21.41
C TRP A 46 2.75 -14.12 20.25
N ALA A 47 2.40 -12.87 19.91
CA ALA A 47 2.98 -12.11 18.80
C ALA A 47 3.95 -11.01 19.27
N THR A 48 4.42 -11.05 20.53
CA THR A 48 5.22 -9.94 21.13
C THR A 48 6.50 -9.60 20.35
N ASP A 49 7.11 -10.59 19.68
CA ASP A 49 8.30 -10.38 18.84
C ASP A 49 7.98 -9.71 17.49
N TYR A 50 6.71 -9.58 17.14
CA TYR A 50 6.20 -9.03 15.87
C TYR A 50 5.20 -7.90 16.17
N PRO A 51 5.66 -6.69 16.50
CA PRO A 51 4.80 -5.61 17.00
C PRO A 51 3.69 -5.21 16.03
N ASP A 52 3.96 -5.22 14.72
CA ASP A 52 2.94 -4.91 13.70
C ASP A 52 1.88 -6.02 13.60
N LEU A 53 2.30 -7.29 13.69
CA LEU A 53 1.38 -8.42 13.73
C LEU A 53 0.53 -8.39 15.01
N GLN A 54 1.16 -8.15 16.16
CA GLN A 54 0.47 -7.99 17.45
C GLN A 54 -0.59 -6.89 17.38
N LYS A 55 -0.20 -5.71 16.86
CA LYS A 55 -1.11 -4.58 16.67
C LYS A 55 -2.26 -4.93 15.73
N GLY A 56 -1.98 -5.60 14.61
CA GLY A 56 -3.01 -6.06 13.67
C GLY A 56 -4.01 -7.02 14.32
N CYS A 57 -3.50 -8.06 15.00
CA CYS A 57 -4.33 -9.02 15.73
C CYS A 57 -5.22 -8.35 16.79
N PHE A 58 -4.65 -7.41 17.55
CA PHE A 58 -5.38 -6.67 18.57
C PHE A 58 -6.49 -5.79 17.97
N LEU A 59 -6.15 -4.95 16.99
CA LEU A 59 -7.10 -4.02 16.37
C LEU A 59 -8.23 -4.74 15.61
N SER A 60 -7.90 -5.85 14.95
CA SER A 60 -8.88 -6.64 14.18
C SER A 60 -9.58 -7.71 15.03
N ARG A 61 -9.24 -7.84 16.32
CA ARG A 61 -9.80 -8.85 17.24
C ARG A 61 -9.65 -10.30 16.74
N VAL A 62 -8.57 -10.58 16.01
CA VAL A 62 -8.25 -11.91 15.45
C VAL A 62 -7.09 -12.56 16.19
N CYS A 63 -7.16 -13.86 16.43
CA CYS A 63 -6.14 -14.63 17.16
C CYS A 63 -5.78 -13.99 18.52
N GLN A 64 -6.77 -13.47 19.25
CA GLN A 64 -6.53 -12.65 20.44
C GLN A 64 -5.83 -13.41 21.58
N TYR A 65 -6.11 -14.69 21.78
CA TYR A 65 -5.61 -15.43 22.95
C TYR A 65 -4.71 -16.62 22.60
N THR A 66 -4.54 -16.90 21.31
CA THR A 66 -3.77 -18.04 20.84
C THR A 66 -3.21 -17.78 19.45
N GLN A 67 -2.03 -18.33 19.18
CA GLN A 67 -1.38 -18.26 17.88
C GLN A 67 -2.25 -18.95 16.81
N PRO A 68 -2.32 -18.41 15.57
CA PRO A 68 -2.99 -19.09 14.48
C PRO A 68 -2.31 -20.43 14.14
N LYS A 69 -3.08 -21.35 13.56
CA LYS A 69 -2.57 -22.65 13.08
C LYS A 69 -1.44 -22.50 12.03
N ARG A 70 -1.45 -21.40 11.29
CA ARG A 70 -0.44 -21.03 10.30
C ARG A 70 -0.22 -19.52 10.36
N CYS A 71 1.03 -19.10 10.38
CA CYS A 71 1.42 -17.69 10.34
C CYS A 71 2.58 -17.55 9.37
N GLN A 72 2.37 -16.76 8.32
CA GLN A 72 3.40 -16.29 7.39
C GLN A 72 3.38 -14.77 7.49
N TYR A 73 4.52 -14.18 7.80
CA TYR A 73 4.62 -12.75 8.03
C TYR A 73 5.96 -12.25 7.51
N THR A 74 5.90 -11.30 6.59
CA THR A 74 7.07 -10.63 6.02
C THR A 74 7.17 -9.24 6.62
N ILE A 75 8.29 -8.95 7.27
CA ILE A 75 8.57 -7.61 7.80
C ILE A 75 8.91 -6.70 6.62
N ILE A 76 8.09 -5.67 6.41
CA ILE A 76 8.31 -4.62 5.42
C ILE A 76 8.58 -3.32 6.17
N SER A 77 9.75 -2.74 5.95
CA SER A 77 10.09 -1.45 6.57
C SER A 77 9.27 -0.33 5.96
N SER A 78 8.62 0.47 6.81
CA SER A 78 7.80 1.60 6.35
C SER A 78 8.66 2.74 5.81
N ILE A 79 8.27 3.31 4.67
CA ILE A 79 8.87 4.51 4.08
C ILE A 79 7.81 5.61 4.06
N LEU A 80 8.15 6.82 4.52
CA LEU A 80 7.24 7.96 4.51
C LEU A 80 7.04 8.45 3.08
N GLN A 81 5.78 8.53 2.63
CA GLN A 81 5.47 9.07 1.30
C GLN A 81 5.74 10.58 1.24
N ILE A 82 6.09 11.06 0.05
CA ILE A 82 6.22 12.49 -0.24
C ILE A 82 5.32 12.83 -1.43
N GLY A 83 4.34 13.71 -1.24
CA GLY A 83 3.36 14.04 -2.28
C GLY A 83 2.42 12.87 -2.61
N PRO A 84 1.83 12.82 -3.82
CA PRO A 84 0.87 11.79 -4.21
C PRO A 84 1.57 10.52 -4.72
N THR A 85 2.65 10.08 -4.09
CA THR A 85 3.51 8.97 -4.54
C THR A 85 3.23 7.66 -3.80
N CYS A 86 2.02 7.47 -3.28
CA CYS A 86 1.66 6.32 -2.43
C CYS A 86 2.01 4.96 -3.05
N GLY A 87 1.64 4.72 -4.31
CA GLY A 87 1.90 3.46 -5.01
C GLY A 87 3.38 3.23 -5.28
N LEU A 88 4.13 4.30 -5.59
CA LEU A 88 5.58 4.25 -5.79
C LEU A 88 6.33 4.04 -4.47
N THR A 89 5.84 4.65 -3.39
CA THR A 89 6.34 4.44 -2.03
C THR A 89 6.09 3.00 -1.59
N ALA A 90 4.91 2.45 -1.87
CA ALA A 90 4.59 1.05 -1.59
C ALA A 90 5.49 0.07 -2.34
N LEU A 91 5.77 0.33 -3.62
CA LEU A 91 6.75 -0.45 -4.38
C LEU A 91 8.16 -0.32 -3.78
N SER A 92 8.58 0.88 -3.41
CA SER A 92 9.88 1.10 -2.75
C SER A 92 10.00 0.33 -1.43
N MET A 93 8.93 0.29 -0.61
CA MET A 93 8.89 -0.51 0.62
C MET A 93 9.07 -2.01 0.33
N LEU A 94 8.42 -2.55 -0.70
CA LEU A 94 8.57 -3.96 -1.11
C LEU A 94 9.97 -4.29 -1.63
N LEU A 95 10.60 -3.33 -2.31
CA LEU A 95 11.99 -3.43 -2.76
C LEU A 95 13.00 -3.09 -1.65
N ASN A 96 12.56 -3.05 -0.39
CA ASN A 96 13.39 -2.73 0.77
C ASN A 96 14.21 -1.44 0.60
N GLY A 97 13.62 -0.44 -0.04
CA GLY A 97 14.24 0.85 -0.33
C GLY A 97 15.37 0.84 -1.36
N GLN A 98 15.65 -0.30 -2.03
CA GLN A 98 16.71 -0.38 -3.04
C GLN A 98 16.47 0.55 -4.23
N THR A 99 15.20 0.72 -4.62
CA THR A 99 14.77 1.75 -5.57
C THR A 99 13.85 2.71 -4.84
N THR A 100 14.22 3.98 -4.81
CA THR A 100 13.48 5.03 -4.08
C THR A 100 12.21 5.43 -4.81
N ALA A 101 11.22 5.97 -4.08
CA ALA A 101 9.99 6.50 -4.68
C ALA A 101 10.29 7.62 -5.72
N THR A 102 11.36 8.39 -5.53
CA THR A 102 11.79 9.44 -6.46
C THR A 102 12.32 8.87 -7.78
N GLU A 103 13.13 7.81 -7.72
CA GLU A 103 13.62 7.12 -8.93
C GLU A 103 12.47 6.43 -9.67
N LEU A 104 11.58 5.77 -8.94
CA LEU A 104 10.36 5.18 -9.50
C LEU A 104 9.47 6.23 -10.15
N LEU A 105 9.36 7.43 -9.57
CA LEU A 105 8.61 8.55 -10.15
C LEU A 105 9.23 9.05 -11.45
N ALA A 106 10.55 9.19 -11.52
CA ALA A 106 11.25 9.60 -12.73
C ALA A 106 11.02 8.60 -13.87
N ASP A 107 11.07 7.31 -13.55
CA ASP A 107 10.80 6.23 -14.51
C ASP A 107 9.33 6.22 -14.97
N ALA A 108 8.39 6.22 -14.03
CA ALA A 108 6.96 6.27 -14.34
C ALA A 108 6.58 7.51 -15.16
N SER A 109 7.21 8.66 -14.91
CA SER A 109 7.00 9.90 -15.67
C SER A 109 7.51 9.76 -17.11
N THR A 110 8.68 9.15 -17.29
CA THR A 110 9.25 8.87 -18.62
C THR A 110 8.33 7.97 -19.44
N GLN A 111 7.71 6.99 -18.79
CA GLN A 111 6.75 6.06 -19.40
C GLN A 111 5.33 6.62 -19.53
N LYS A 112 5.09 7.85 -19.04
CA LYS A 112 3.76 8.51 -19.02
C LYS A 112 2.71 7.71 -18.24
N TYR A 113 3.13 7.01 -17.19
CA TYR A 113 2.28 6.22 -16.31
C TYR A 113 1.64 7.03 -15.18
N THR A 114 2.18 8.22 -14.94
CA THR A 114 1.81 9.07 -13.81
C THR A 114 1.79 10.54 -14.17
N LYS A 115 1.05 11.32 -13.38
CA LYS A 115 1.20 12.77 -13.25
C LYS A 115 1.53 13.11 -11.81
N ASN A 116 2.72 13.66 -11.57
CA ASN A 116 3.20 14.08 -10.25
C ASN A 116 3.27 12.98 -9.16
N GLY A 117 3.16 11.70 -9.49
CA GLY A 117 3.13 10.57 -8.55
C GLY A 117 1.83 9.79 -8.56
N GLU A 118 0.74 10.40 -8.99
CA GLU A 118 -0.56 9.73 -9.12
C GLU A 118 -0.52 8.77 -10.32
N MET A 119 -0.71 7.48 -10.06
CA MET A 119 -0.71 6.45 -11.09
C MET A 119 -2.03 6.45 -11.86
N PHE A 120 -1.97 6.40 -13.19
CA PHE A 120 -3.19 6.40 -14.01
C PHE A 120 -3.94 5.07 -14.03
N SER A 121 -3.26 3.96 -13.76
CA SER A 121 -3.88 2.65 -13.66
C SER A 121 -3.05 1.71 -12.80
N ALA A 122 -3.72 0.68 -12.27
CA ALA A 122 -3.04 -0.43 -11.63
C ALA A 122 -2.08 -1.12 -12.61
N LEU A 123 -2.51 -1.38 -13.85
CA LEU A 123 -1.70 -2.05 -14.86
C LEU A 123 -0.36 -1.32 -15.11
N TYR A 124 -0.32 0.01 -15.05
CA TYR A 124 0.94 0.74 -15.17
C TYR A 124 1.85 0.57 -13.96
N LEU A 125 1.28 0.45 -12.75
CA LEU A 125 2.04 0.07 -11.58
C LEU A 125 2.59 -1.36 -11.72
N PHE A 126 1.82 -2.29 -12.31
CA PHE A 126 2.27 -3.66 -12.59
C PHE A 126 3.53 -3.69 -13.46
N GLU A 127 3.50 -2.98 -14.58
CA GLU A 127 4.61 -2.95 -15.53
C GLU A 127 5.84 -2.32 -14.89
N LEU A 128 5.64 -1.30 -14.04
CA LEU A 128 6.71 -0.73 -13.24
C LEU A 128 7.27 -1.75 -12.23
N VAL A 129 6.42 -2.48 -11.51
CA VAL A 129 6.85 -3.54 -10.58
C VAL A 129 7.70 -4.58 -11.32
N LYS A 130 7.21 -5.12 -12.43
CA LYS A 130 7.93 -6.13 -13.23
C LYS A 130 9.30 -5.66 -13.71
N LYS A 131 9.46 -4.37 -13.95
CA LYS A 131 10.73 -3.78 -14.36
C LYS A 131 11.74 -3.68 -13.22
N HIS A 132 11.27 -3.50 -11.99
CA HIS A 132 12.13 -3.22 -10.82
C HIS A 132 12.28 -4.41 -9.86
N ILE A 133 11.45 -5.45 -9.97
CA ILE A 133 11.66 -6.69 -9.23
C ILE A 133 12.84 -7.47 -9.81
N ASN A 134 13.65 -8.04 -8.92
CA ASN A 134 14.73 -8.96 -9.28
C ASN A 134 14.31 -10.39 -8.93
N SER A 135 14.79 -11.36 -9.71
CA SER A 135 14.67 -12.78 -9.38
C SER A 135 15.23 -13.04 -7.96
N PRO A 136 14.55 -13.82 -7.10
CA PRO A 136 13.48 -14.77 -7.39
C PRO A 136 12.03 -14.24 -7.21
N LEU A 137 11.83 -12.93 -7.04
CA LEU A 137 10.47 -12.39 -6.86
C LEU A 137 9.65 -12.53 -8.14
N GLU A 138 8.44 -13.07 -8.02
CA GLU A 138 7.44 -13.08 -9.08
C GLU A 138 6.38 -12.03 -8.81
N CYS A 139 5.72 -11.52 -9.85
CA CYS A 139 4.59 -10.60 -9.69
C CYS A 139 3.43 -11.04 -10.59
N GLN A 140 2.23 -11.00 -10.04
CA GLN A 140 0.99 -11.30 -10.74
C GLN A 140 0.01 -10.14 -10.62
N PHE A 141 -0.65 -9.85 -11.74
CA PHE A 141 -1.81 -8.96 -11.74
C PHE A 141 -3.08 -9.76 -11.44
N HIS A 142 -3.89 -9.27 -10.51
CA HIS A 142 -5.20 -9.82 -10.20
C HIS A 142 -6.27 -8.77 -10.42
N GLU A 143 -7.32 -9.18 -11.12
CA GLU A 143 -8.53 -8.39 -11.34
C GLU A 143 -9.73 -9.18 -10.79
N GLY A 144 -10.56 -8.51 -9.99
CA GLY A 144 -11.76 -9.10 -9.40
C GLY A 144 -11.73 -9.16 -7.87
N SER A 145 -12.59 -10.00 -7.28
CA SER A 145 -12.72 -10.09 -5.83
C SER A 145 -11.40 -10.49 -5.15
N LEU A 146 -11.07 -9.81 -4.04
CA LEU A 146 -9.95 -10.17 -3.17
C LEU A 146 -10.31 -11.32 -2.23
N ASP A 147 -11.59 -11.51 -1.93
CA ASP A 147 -12.08 -12.67 -1.19
C ASP A 147 -12.31 -13.84 -2.15
N CYS A 148 -11.22 -14.47 -2.58
CA CYS A 148 -11.23 -15.69 -3.39
C CYS A 148 -10.10 -16.63 -2.99
N ASP A 149 -10.26 -17.91 -3.32
CA ASP A 149 -9.32 -18.96 -2.91
C ASP A 149 -7.90 -18.72 -3.43
N LYS A 150 -7.77 -18.22 -4.67
CA LYS A 150 -6.48 -17.84 -5.25
C LYS A 150 -5.71 -16.86 -4.35
N ILE A 151 -6.34 -15.76 -3.94
CA ILE A 151 -5.69 -14.75 -3.09
C ILE A 151 -5.37 -15.33 -1.71
N LYS A 152 -6.28 -16.11 -1.12
CA LYS A 152 -6.06 -16.77 0.18
C LYS A 152 -4.87 -17.73 0.15
N ASP A 153 -4.82 -18.63 -0.82
CA ASP A 153 -3.74 -19.62 -0.96
C ASP A 153 -2.39 -18.96 -1.09
N GLN A 154 -2.36 -17.86 -1.81
CA GLN A 154 -1.14 -17.18 -2.18
C GLN A 154 -0.69 -16.24 -1.03
N LEU A 155 -1.62 -15.66 -0.25
CA LEU A 155 -1.31 -15.07 1.07
C LEU A 155 -0.80 -16.13 2.07
N TYR A 156 -1.37 -17.34 2.09
CA TYR A 156 -0.86 -18.44 2.90
C TYR A 156 0.55 -18.90 2.50
N ALA A 157 0.94 -18.68 1.25
CA ALA A 157 2.29 -18.92 0.77
C ALA A 157 3.30 -17.81 1.14
N GLY A 158 2.84 -16.71 1.74
CA GLY A 158 3.66 -15.57 2.15
C GLY A 158 3.73 -14.42 1.13
N ALA A 159 2.83 -14.42 0.15
CA ALA A 159 2.77 -13.36 -0.85
C ALA A 159 2.35 -12.01 -0.25
N CYS A 160 2.78 -10.92 -0.90
CA CYS A 160 2.41 -9.56 -0.55
C CYS A 160 1.41 -8.99 -1.56
N LEU A 161 0.45 -8.18 -1.08
CA LEU A 161 -0.59 -7.57 -1.92
C LEU A 161 -0.39 -6.05 -2.01
N LEU A 162 -0.25 -5.50 -3.22
CA LEU A 162 -0.44 -4.05 -3.46
C LEU A 162 -1.87 -3.80 -3.92
N VAL A 163 -2.59 -2.98 -3.15
CA VAL A 163 -3.98 -2.63 -3.46
C VAL A 163 -4.07 -1.13 -3.80
N PRO A 164 -4.46 -0.76 -5.03
CA PRO A 164 -4.72 0.61 -5.42
C PRO A 164 -5.99 1.13 -4.74
N TYR A 165 -5.97 2.42 -4.40
CA TYR A 165 -7.09 3.16 -3.82
C TYR A 165 -7.36 4.41 -4.68
N PRO A 166 -8.58 5.01 -4.64
CA PRO A 166 -9.67 4.76 -3.70
C PRO A 166 -10.46 3.49 -4.00
N PHE A 167 -10.82 2.75 -2.94
CA PHE A 167 -11.89 1.75 -2.99
C PHE A 167 -13.22 2.46 -3.20
N SER A 168 -13.65 2.62 -4.45
CA SER A 168 -15.02 3.02 -4.72
C SER A 168 -15.95 1.87 -4.38
N ASN A 169 -16.86 2.06 -3.42
CA ASN A 169 -17.94 1.11 -3.12
C ASN A 169 -18.92 0.93 -4.30
N ASN A 170 -18.72 1.64 -5.41
CA ASN A 170 -19.51 1.54 -6.63
C ASN A 170 -18.60 1.16 -7.83
N ILE A 171 -18.73 -0.09 -8.28
CA ILE A 171 -18.59 -0.56 -9.67
C ILE A 171 -17.27 -0.21 -10.38
N LEU A 172 -16.12 -0.63 -9.85
CA LEU A 172 -14.96 -0.92 -10.70
C LEU A 172 -14.27 -2.20 -10.21
N PRO A 173 -13.82 -3.09 -11.12
CA PRO A 173 -13.16 -4.32 -10.73
C PRO A 173 -11.93 -3.98 -9.90
N THR A 174 -11.85 -4.59 -8.72
CA THR A 174 -10.74 -4.40 -7.80
C THR A 174 -9.48 -4.92 -8.48
N TYR A 175 -8.51 -4.04 -8.69
CA TYR A 175 -7.19 -4.44 -9.18
C TYR A 175 -6.31 -4.65 -7.97
N SER A 176 -5.51 -5.71 -7.90
CA SER A 176 -4.49 -5.87 -6.86
C SER A 176 -3.31 -6.67 -7.41
N PHE A 177 -2.12 -6.44 -6.87
CA PHE A 177 -0.90 -7.12 -7.29
C PHE A 177 -0.46 -8.10 -6.25
N MET A 178 -0.23 -9.33 -6.66
CA MET A 178 0.39 -10.33 -5.82
C MET A 178 1.89 -10.41 -6.13
N LEU A 179 2.74 -10.34 -5.11
CA LEU A 179 4.18 -10.62 -5.17
C LEU A 179 4.49 -11.88 -4.38
#